data_AF-A0A920DFC0-F1
#
_entry.id   AF-A0A920DFC0-F1
#
_cell.length_a   1.000
_cell.length_b   1.000
_cell.length_c   1.000
_cell.angle_alpha   90.00
_cell.angle_beta   90.00
_cell.angle_gamma   90.00
#
_symmetry.space_group_name_H-M   'P 1'
#
loop_
_entity.id
_entity.type
_entity.pdbx_description
1 polymer ?
#
loop_
_entity_poly.entity_id
_entity_poly.type
_entity_poly.pdbx_seq_one_letter_code
_entity_poly.pdbx_strand_id
1 'polypeptide(L)'
;MKKLWSLAICFCLILLLTACGDKISPKKVGDMLSNEGIEVTFGDNMEENYYHYFLNKDANFAIYFLKDTEEAEEQEKSFKDSKYKTYLVNNGNLIVYYYMNGEADQELDSKISNFVEKFDELIEDK
;
A
#
# COMPACT_ATOMS: atom_id res chain seq x y z
N MET A 1 -26.46 -55.22 2.96
CA MET A 1 -26.73 -54.19 4.00
C MET A 1 -25.43 -54.04 4.80
N LYS A 2 -24.74 -52.90 4.90
CA LYS A 2 -25.16 -51.52 5.19
C LYS A 2 -24.29 -50.51 4.44
N LYS A 3 -24.89 -49.35 4.12
CA LYS A 3 -24.26 -48.12 3.63
C LYS A 3 -23.50 -47.41 4.76
N LEU A 4 -22.31 -46.88 4.49
CA LEU A 4 -21.67 -45.73 5.17
C LEU A 4 -20.81 -45.04 4.08
N TRP A 5 -21.42 -44.21 3.24
CA TRP A 5 -21.38 -42.75 3.34
C TRP A 5 -19.94 -42.20 3.37
N SER A 6 -19.52 -41.74 2.19
CA SER A 6 -18.47 -40.75 1.97
C SER A 6 -18.49 -39.66 3.04
N LEU A 7 -17.33 -39.32 3.58
CA LEU A 7 -17.04 -37.95 3.97
C LEU A 7 -15.65 -37.59 3.44
N ALA A 8 -15.65 -36.97 2.26
CA ALA A 8 -14.54 -36.17 1.80
C ALA A 8 -14.28 -35.07 2.83
N ILE A 9 -13.10 -35.07 3.44
CA ILE A 9 -12.59 -33.91 4.17
C ILE A 9 -11.31 -33.49 3.44
N CYS A 10 -11.54 -32.64 2.45
CA CYS A 10 -10.54 -31.79 1.81
C CYS A 10 -10.12 -30.74 2.85
N PHE A 11 -9.09 -31.01 3.67
CA PHE A 11 -8.58 -30.08 4.69
C PHE A 11 -7.05 -29.96 4.70
N CYS A 12 -6.43 -29.83 3.53
CA CYS A 12 -5.04 -29.39 3.46
C CYS A 12 -4.83 -28.28 2.42
N LEU A 13 -5.82 -27.40 2.22
CA LEU A 13 -5.74 -26.27 1.28
C LEU A 13 -6.34 -24.97 1.86
N ILE A 14 -6.11 -24.71 3.15
CA ILE A 14 -6.38 -23.39 3.77
C ILE A 14 -5.18 -22.93 4.61
N LEU A 15 -3.97 -23.04 4.04
CA LEU A 15 -2.78 -22.35 4.58
C LEU A 15 -2.07 -21.53 3.49
N LEU A 16 -2.84 -21.08 2.49
CA LEU A 16 -2.38 -20.24 1.38
C LEU A 16 -3.36 -19.08 1.18
N LEU A 17 -3.47 -18.24 2.19
CA LEU A 17 -3.92 -16.84 2.09
C LEU A 17 -2.92 -16.04 2.95
N THR A 18 -1.69 -15.91 2.45
CA THR A 18 -1.15 -14.62 1.99
C THR A 18 -1.23 -13.56 3.09
N ALA A 19 -0.22 -13.57 3.97
CA ALA A 19 0.15 -12.38 4.71
C ALA A 19 0.75 -11.38 3.71
N CYS A 20 -0.09 -10.74 2.91
CA CYS A 20 0.17 -9.40 2.41
C CYS A 20 -0.67 -8.50 3.31
N GLY A 21 -0.12 -7.38 3.79
CA GLY A 21 -0.88 -6.42 4.59
C GLY A 21 -2.24 -6.13 3.96
N ASP A 22 -3.27 -5.92 4.79
CA ASP A 22 -4.66 -5.84 4.34
C ASP A 22 -4.84 -4.91 3.14
N LYS A 23 -4.98 -5.54 1.96
CA LYS A 23 -4.86 -4.83 0.71
C LYS A 23 -6.13 -4.05 0.45
N ILE A 24 -6.07 -2.74 0.68
CA ILE A 24 -7.13 -1.82 0.30
C ILE A 24 -7.17 -1.73 -1.24
N SER A 25 -8.35 -1.57 -1.84
CA SER A 25 -8.45 -1.44 -3.30
C SER A 25 -7.75 -0.16 -3.81
N PRO A 26 -7.19 -0.15 -5.03
CA PRO A 26 -6.57 1.06 -5.59
C PRO A 26 -7.54 2.25 -5.63
N LYS A 27 -8.80 2.00 -6.00
CA LYS A 27 -9.83 3.04 -6.02
C LYS A 27 -9.98 3.72 -4.66
N LYS A 28 -10.02 2.94 -3.57
CA LYS A 28 -10.18 3.48 -2.21
C LYS A 28 -8.97 4.32 -1.79
N VAL A 29 -7.76 3.92 -2.16
CA VAL A 29 -6.54 4.73 -1.94
C VAL A 29 -6.63 6.04 -2.73
N GLY A 30 -7.01 5.98 -4.01
CA GLY A 30 -7.21 7.18 -4.83
C GLY A 30 -8.30 8.13 -4.31
N ASP A 31 -9.42 7.59 -3.82
CA ASP A 31 -10.49 8.36 -3.18
C ASP A 31 -9.99 9.05 -1.90
N MET A 32 -9.12 8.38 -1.12
CA MET A 32 -8.52 8.97 0.08
C MET A 32 -7.54 10.11 -0.26
N LEU A 33 -6.68 9.93 -1.26
CA LEU A 33 -5.80 11.02 -1.75
C LEU A 33 -6.63 12.22 -2.25
N SER A 34 -7.72 11.94 -2.98
CA SER A 34 -8.64 12.98 -3.46
C SER A 34 -9.34 13.73 -2.33
N ASN A 35 -9.67 13.05 -1.22
CA ASN A 35 -10.27 13.69 -0.04
C ASN A 35 -9.29 14.62 0.68
N GLU A 36 -7.98 14.40 0.59
CA GLU A 36 -6.96 15.35 1.05
C GLU A 36 -6.74 16.53 0.07
N GLY A 37 -7.51 16.58 -1.02
CA GLY A 37 -7.36 17.59 -2.07
C GLY A 37 -6.12 17.36 -2.94
N ILE A 38 -5.70 16.09 -3.09
CA ILE A 38 -4.63 15.66 -4.00
C ILE A 38 -5.30 15.01 -5.20
N GLU A 39 -5.27 15.69 -6.36
CA GLU A 39 -5.69 15.05 -7.60
C GLU A 39 -4.71 13.93 -7.95
N VAL A 40 -5.21 12.76 -8.35
CA VAL A 40 -4.35 11.62 -8.67
C VAL A 40 -4.77 10.96 -9.96
N THR A 41 -3.79 10.56 -10.75
CA THR A 41 -3.97 9.64 -11.87
C THR A 41 -3.37 8.30 -11.48
N PHE A 42 -4.19 7.25 -11.47
CA PHE A 42 -3.69 5.89 -11.26
C PHE A 42 -2.76 5.53 -12.41
N GLY A 43 -1.51 5.20 -12.08
CA GLY A 43 -0.46 4.96 -13.07
C GLY A 43 -0.46 3.52 -13.54
N ASP A 44 -0.10 2.60 -12.65
CA ASP A 44 -0.03 1.18 -12.95
C ASP A 44 -0.01 0.35 -11.66
N ASN A 45 -0.30 -0.95 -11.80
CA ASN A 45 -0.02 -1.99 -10.82
C ASN A 45 1.00 -2.95 -11.44
N MET A 46 2.27 -2.54 -11.43
CA MET A 46 3.37 -3.33 -12.02
C MET A 46 3.58 -4.68 -11.31
N GLU A 47 3.22 -4.77 -10.03
CA GLU A 47 3.33 -5.98 -9.20
C GLU A 47 2.04 -6.21 -8.41
N GLU A 48 1.76 -7.46 -8.02
CA GLU A 48 0.53 -7.81 -7.28
C GLU A 48 0.40 -7.12 -5.93
N ASN A 49 1.44 -6.47 -5.41
CA ASN A 49 1.49 -5.89 -4.06
C ASN A 49 1.79 -4.39 -4.05
N TYR A 50 1.57 -3.68 -5.15
CA TYR A 50 1.99 -2.29 -5.26
C TYR A 50 1.07 -1.42 -6.10
N TYR A 51 0.77 -0.21 -5.61
CA TYR A 51 0.04 0.80 -6.38
C TYR A 51 0.89 2.04 -6.64
N HIS A 52 0.86 2.52 -7.88
CA HIS A 52 1.50 3.77 -8.28
C HIS A 52 0.47 4.83 -8.69
N TYR A 53 0.67 6.07 -8.23
CA TYR A 53 -0.14 7.24 -8.55
C TYR A 53 0.76 8.39 -8.98
N PHE A 54 0.35 9.06 -10.06
CA PHE A 54 0.86 10.38 -10.40
C PHE A 54 0.01 11.42 -9.65
N LEU A 55 0.62 12.18 -8.74
CA LEU A 55 -0.09 13.23 -7.99
C LEU A 55 -0.20 14.52 -8.80
N ASN A 56 0.86 14.83 -9.55
CA ASN A 56 0.86 15.90 -10.54
C ASN A 56 1.93 15.57 -11.58
N LYS A 57 2.23 16.52 -12.47
CA LYS A 57 3.26 16.32 -13.52
C LYS A 57 4.68 16.08 -12.99
N ASP A 58 4.95 16.46 -11.74
CA ASP A 58 6.28 16.49 -11.13
C ASP A 58 6.41 15.58 -9.90
N ALA A 59 5.34 14.91 -9.43
CA ALA A 59 5.36 14.15 -8.19
C ALA A 59 4.65 12.78 -8.30
N ASN A 60 5.27 11.76 -7.71
CA ASN A 60 4.76 10.39 -7.69
C ASN A 60 4.54 9.89 -6.28
N PHE A 61 3.60 8.97 -6.15
CA PHE A 61 3.21 8.34 -4.91
C PHE A 61 2.99 6.84 -5.10
N ALA A 62 3.43 6.08 -4.11
CA ALA A 62 3.62 4.65 -4.20
C ALA A 62 3.22 4.01 -2.86
N ILE A 63 2.41 2.93 -2.89
CA ILE A 63 2.14 2.11 -1.70
C ILE A 63 2.50 0.66 -1.99
N TYR A 64 3.37 0.10 -1.16
CA TYR A 64 3.76 -1.30 -1.14
C TYR A 64 3.05 -2.02 0.00
N PHE A 65 2.33 -3.10 -0.34
CA PHE A 65 1.62 -3.96 0.61
C PHE A 65 2.45 -5.19 0.90
N LEU A 66 3.32 -5.08 1.90
CA LEU A 66 4.33 -6.10 2.19
C LEU A 66 3.83 -7.04 3.28
N LYS A 67 4.56 -8.14 3.49
CA LYS A 67 4.11 -9.23 4.34
C LYS A 67 4.20 -8.92 5.83
N ASP A 68 5.24 -8.21 6.22
CA ASP A 68 5.56 -7.91 7.60
C ASP A 68 6.47 -6.67 7.69
N THR A 69 6.68 -6.19 8.91
CA THR A 69 7.52 -5.02 9.18
C THR A 69 8.97 -5.23 8.74
N GLU A 70 9.49 -6.46 8.80
CA GLU A 70 10.86 -6.77 8.39
C GLU A 70 11.03 -6.55 6.88
N GLU A 71 10.11 -7.08 6.06
CA GLU A 71 10.11 -6.83 4.62
C GLU A 71 9.92 -5.34 4.29
N ALA A 72 9.10 -4.62 5.07
CA ALA A 72 8.92 -3.17 4.92
C ALA A 72 10.21 -2.39 5.13
N GLU A 73 10.95 -2.70 6.19
CA GLU A 73 12.25 -2.08 6.48
C GLU A 73 13.31 -2.47 5.44
N GLU A 74 13.28 -3.70 4.92
CA GLU A 74 14.16 -4.11 3.82
C GLU A 74 13.86 -3.35 2.52
N GLN A 75 12.59 -3.22 2.16
CA GLN A 75 12.16 -2.48 0.99
C GLN A 75 12.46 -0.99 1.15
N GLU A 76 12.29 -0.40 2.34
CA GLU A 76 12.66 0.98 2.64
C GLU A 76 14.15 1.24 2.38
N LYS A 77 15.03 0.29 2.78
CA LYS A 77 16.47 0.37 2.51
C LYS A 77 16.82 0.37 1.02
N SER A 78 15.90 0.04 0.12
CA SER A 78 16.11 0.20 -1.33
C SER A 78 15.94 1.67 -1.79
N PHE A 79 15.21 2.48 -1.03
CA PHE A 79 14.94 3.90 -1.29
C PHE A 79 15.92 4.83 -0.55
N LYS A 80 17.22 4.51 -0.59
CA LYS A 80 18.29 5.27 0.10
C LYS A 80 18.57 6.67 -0.46
N ASP A 81 17.98 7.03 -1.59
CA ASP A 81 18.17 8.34 -2.20
C ASP A 81 17.30 9.38 -1.47
N SER A 82 17.92 10.48 -1.04
CA SER A 82 17.27 11.56 -0.29
C SER A 82 16.10 12.23 -1.03
N LYS A 83 15.94 11.99 -2.33
CA LYS A 83 14.76 12.45 -3.07
C LYS A 83 13.47 11.72 -2.67
N TYR A 84 13.58 10.51 -2.11
CA TYR A 84 12.44 9.74 -1.66
C TYR A 84 12.12 10.08 -0.20
N LYS A 85 10.84 10.27 0.07
CA LYS A 85 10.26 10.27 1.41
C LYS A 85 9.56 8.94 1.60
N THR A 86 9.92 8.23 2.66
CA THR A 86 9.37 6.93 3.01
C THR A 86 8.57 7.03 4.29
N TYR A 87 7.48 6.27 4.37
CA TYR A 87 6.66 6.14 5.59
C TYR A 87 6.36 4.66 5.79
N LEU A 88 6.88 4.10 6.88
CA LEU A 88 6.45 2.80 7.38
C LEU A 88 5.13 3.01 8.12
N VAL A 89 4.08 2.35 7.65
CA VAL A 89 2.75 2.37 8.28
C VAL A 89 2.43 0.97 8.80
N ASN A 90 1.39 0.86 9.62
CA ASN A 90 0.98 -0.37 10.28
C ASN A 90 0.81 -1.55 9.32
N ASN A 91 0.86 -2.75 9.90
CA ASN A 91 0.83 -4.03 9.18
C ASN A 91 1.99 -4.20 8.16
N GLY A 92 3.08 -3.44 8.32
CA GLY A 92 4.27 -3.58 7.47
C GLY A 92 4.11 -3.03 6.06
N ASN A 93 3.23 -2.04 5.85
CA ASN A 93 3.13 -1.40 4.54
C ASN A 93 4.13 -0.23 4.43
N LEU A 94 4.61 0.03 3.22
CA LEU A 94 5.54 1.12 2.94
C LEU A 94 4.93 2.09 1.93
N ILE A 95 4.86 3.36 2.31
CA ILE A 95 4.50 4.46 1.40
C ILE A 95 5.77 5.16 0.95
N VAL A 96 5.88 5.42 -0.35
CA VAL A 96 7.01 6.13 -0.96
C VAL A 96 6.47 7.31 -1.78
N TYR A 97 7.11 8.46 -1.62
CA TYR A 97 6.69 9.71 -2.27
C TYR A 97 7.91 10.54 -2.68
N TYR A 98 7.90 11.11 -3.89
CA TYR A 98 9.02 11.92 -4.40
C TYR A 98 8.63 12.86 -5.55
N TYR A 99 9.46 13.90 -5.74
CA TYR A 99 9.41 14.80 -6.90
C TYR A 99 10.39 14.31 -7.98
N MET A 100 9.95 14.22 -9.24
CA MET A 100 10.78 13.79 -10.38
C MET A 100 11.78 14.87 -10.82
N ASN A 101 11.29 16.09 -11.01
CA ASN A 101 12.06 17.22 -11.56
C ASN A 101 11.64 18.58 -10.96
N GLY A 102 10.79 18.58 -9.93
CA GLY A 102 10.18 19.77 -9.36
C GLY A 102 10.79 20.18 -8.02
N GLU A 103 10.51 21.42 -7.61
CA GLU A 103 10.77 21.89 -6.25
C GLU A 103 9.75 21.28 -5.28
N ALA A 104 10.15 21.12 -4.02
CA ALA A 104 9.25 20.63 -2.99
C ALA A 104 8.10 21.61 -2.76
N ASP A 105 6.86 21.10 -2.78
CA ASP A 105 5.63 21.81 -2.47
C ASP A 105 5.23 21.49 -1.02
N GLN A 106 5.31 22.50 -0.15
CA GLN A 106 4.98 22.36 1.27
C GLN A 106 3.50 22.03 1.51
N GLU A 107 2.60 22.49 0.64
CA GLU A 107 1.18 22.17 0.76
C GLU A 107 0.96 20.69 0.44
N LEU A 108 1.59 20.19 -0.63
CA LEU A 108 1.52 18.78 -1.00
C LEU A 108 2.14 17.87 0.07
N ASP A 109 3.29 18.26 0.63
CA ASP A 109 3.92 17.55 1.75
C ASP A 109 2.99 17.42 2.96
N SER A 110 2.24 18.49 3.28
CA SER A 110 1.30 18.51 4.39
C SER A 110 0.09 17.60 4.13
N LYS A 111 -0.45 17.63 2.90
CA LYS A 111 -1.57 16.75 2.49
C LYS A 111 -1.17 15.27 2.50
N ILE A 112 0.04 14.94 2.05
CA ILE A 112 0.55 13.57 2.08
C ILE A 112 0.72 13.09 3.52
N SER A 113 1.23 13.94 4.42
CA SER A 113 1.36 13.58 5.84
C SER A 113 -0.01 13.27 6.47
N ASN A 114 -1.03 14.10 6.20
CA ASN A 114 -2.41 13.82 6.67
C ASN A 114 -3.00 12.54 6.06
N PHE A 115 -2.70 12.26 4.79
CA PHE A 115 -3.08 11.00 4.15
C PHE A 115 -2.47 9.81 4.89
N VAL A 116 -1.17 9.86 5.21
CA VAL A 116 -0.46 8.77 5.88
C VAL A 116 -1.11 8.45 7.22
N GLU A 117 -1.41 9.46 8.05
CA GLU A 117 -2.09 9.28 9.34
C GLU A 117 -3.45 8.58 9.18
N LYS A 118 -4.29 9.05 8.26
CA LYS A 118 -5.62 8.45 8.01
C LYS A 118 -5.55 7.06 7.39
N PHE A 119 -4.54 6.81 6.56
CA PHE A 119 -4.31 5.51 5.97
C PHE A 119 -3.90 4.51 7.03
N ASP A 120 -3.02 4.90 7.94
CA ASP A 120 -2.53 4.11 9.06
C ASP A 120 -3.69 3.69 10.00
N GLU A 121 -4.56 4.63 10.38
CA GLU A 121 -5.77 4.33 11.17
C GLU A 121 -6.70 3.33 10.46
N LEU A 122 -6.89 3.47 9.14
CA LEU A 122 -7.80 2.63 8.38
C LEU A 122 -7.33 1.17 8.25
N ILE A 123 -6.02 0.94 8.28
CA ILE A 123 -5.43 -0.40 8.20
C ILE A 123 -5.22 -1.03 9.58
N GLU A 124 -5.16 -0.25 10.68
CA GLU A 124 -5.20 -0.79 12.05
C GLU A 124 -6.54 -1.48 12.38
N ASP A 125 -7.64 -0.98 11.80
CA ASP A 125 -9.01 -1.47 12.04
C ASP A 125 -9.38 -2.74 11.24
N LYS A 126 -8.45 -3.29 10.46
CA LYS A 126 -8.66 -4.47 9.60
C LYS A 126 -7.73 -5.62 9.96
#